data_AF-Q5BZQ7-F1
#
_entry.id   AF-Q5BZQ7-F1
#
_cell.length_a   1.000
_cell.length_b   1.000
_cell.length_c   1.000
_cell.angle_alpha   90.00
_cell.angle_beta   90.00
_cell.angle_gamma   90.00
#
_symmetry.space_group_name_H-M   'P 1'
#
loop_
_entity.id
_entity.type
_entity.pdbx_description
1 polymer ?
#
loop_
_entity_poly.entity_id
_entity_poly.type
_entity_poly.pdbx_seq_one_letter_code
_entity_poly.pdbx_strand_id
1 'polypeptide(L)'
;AVYHVVETCMATFTKGVDKLCEVEQDLVMGENAQGEPITDPMRVLVDIFKYDFTSVEERLRLLFIFTLIKEGFEEAHLDKLLDCAQVSRSFKPLFASLSFIMHSQLIQSNPVTISLPGQTNIPQYQLGRCVSLQRLPPFSSVSKTIQTYLPVKKKRVDRVNVSSYTLSRWTPYILDIMEQAISGKLDKSRFGFVVAKGIKDVCGLGNAVDTSSKDFKKPSARFHASGVLSSRPSPSLKSSSPILH
;
A
#
# COMPACT_ATOMS: atom_id res chain seq x y z
N ALA A 1 9.37 -30.50 0.90
CA ALA A 1 8.26 -29.54 1.09
C ALA A 1 8.65 -28.11 0.71
N VAL A 2 9.56 -27.45 1.47
CA VAL A 2 9.95 -26.04 1.20
C VAL A 2 10.52 -25.83 -0.21
N TYR A 3 11.41 -26.72 -0.66
CA TYR A 3 11.98 -26.65 -2.01
C TYR A 3 10.91 -26.61 -3.12
N HIS A 4 9.92 -27.50 -3.03
CA HIS A 4 8.82 -27.56 -4.00
C HIS A 4 7.96 -26.29 -4.01
N VAL A 5 7.76 -25.67 -2.83
CA VAL A 5 7.07 -24.38 -2.75
C VAL A 5 7.86 -23.29 -3.46
N VAL A 6 9.18 -23.20 -3.21
CA VAL A 6 10.04 -22.21 -3.87
C VAL A 6 10.03 -22.39 -5.39
N GLU A 7 10.18 -23.62 -5.87
CA GLU A 7 10.16 -23.94 -7.29
C GLU A 7 8.81 -23.56 -7.93
N THR A 8 7.70 -23.90 -7.27
CA THR A 8 6.35 -23.53 -7.74
C THR A 8 6.15 -22.02 -7.77
N CYS A 9 6.61 -21.30 -6.73
CA CYS A 9 6.54 -19.84 -6.68
C CYS A 9 7.36 -19.22 -7.81
N MET A 10 8.58 -19.67 -8.03
CA MET A 10 9.44 -19.15 -9.10
C MET A 10 8.85 -19.44 -10.49
N ALA A 11 8.32 -20.64 -10.71
CA ALA A 11 7.67 -20.99 -11.97
C ALA A 11 6.46 -20.09 -12.25
N THR A 12 5.62 -19.82 -11.26
CA THR A 12 4.50 -18.87 -11.38
C THR A 12 5.00 -17.45 -11.59
N PHE A 13 6.06 -17.05 -10.87
CA PHE A 13 6.63 -15.73 -10.96
C PHE A 13 7.11 -15.40 -12.38
N THR A 14 7.87 -16.30 -12.99
CA THR A 14 8.42 -16.14 -14.34
C THR A 14 7.37 -16.27 -15.46
N LYS A 15 6.14 -16.71 -15.14
CA LYS A 15 5.05 -16.80 -16.13
C LYS A 15 4.36 -15.46 -16.39
N GLY A 16 4.69 -14.41 -15.64
CA GLY A 16 4.17 -13.06 -15.88
C GLY A 16 3.91 -12.24 -14.62
N VAL A 17 3.96 -12.84 -13.42
CA VAL A 17 3.79 -12.09 -12.17
C VAL A 17 4.93 -11.10 -11.97
N ASP A 18 6.13 -11.38 -12.47
CA ASP A 18 7.25 -10.43 -12.51
C ASP A 18 6.89 -9.11 -13.20
N LYS A 19 6.29 -9.18 -14.39
CA LYS A 19 5.82 -8.02 -15.17
C LYS A 19 4.65 -7.33 -14.49
N LEU A 20 3.73 -8.10 -13.89
CA LEU A 20 2.63 -7.55 -13.12
C LEU A 20 3.14 -6.75 -11.91
N CYS A 21 4.09 -7.31 -11.17
CA CYS A 21 4.72 -6.64 -10.03
C CYS A 21 5.43 -5.36 -10.47
N GLU A 22 6.12 -5.35 -11.60
CA GLU A 22 6.77 -4.15 -12.13
C GLU A 22 5.76 -3.00 -12.30
N VAL A 23 4.66 -3.26 -13.01
CA VAL A 23 3.61 -2.26 -13.22
C VAL A 23 2.95 -1.82 -11.91
N GLU A 24 2.69 -2.74 -10.99
CA GLU A 24 2.11 -2.40 -9.69
C GLU A 24 3.02 -1.50 -8.87
N GLN A 25 4.31 -1.81 -8.82
CA GLN A 25 5.29 -0.98 -8.14
C GLN A 25 5.37 0.40 -8.80
N ASP A 26 5.49 0.45 -10.12
CA ASP A 26 5.61 1.71 -10.87
C ASP A 26 4.39 2.61 -10.66
N LEU A 27 3.17 2.06 -10.71
CA LEU A 27 1.94 2.79 -10.49
C LEU A 27 1.81 3.31 -9.04
N VAL A 28 2.10 2.46 -8.04
CA VAL A 28 1.97 2.81 -6.62
C VAL A 28 3.04 3.80 -6.16
N MET A 29 4.27 3.62 -6.65
CA MET A 29 5.42 4.47 -6.33
C MET A 29 5.37 5.79 -7.13
N GLY A 30 4.80 5.77 -8.34
CA GLY A 30 4.78 6.91 -9.25
C GLY A 30 6.08 7.10 -10.01
N GLU A 31 7.01 6.16 -9.90
CA GLU A 31 8.32 6.14 -10.55
C GLU A 31 8.77 4.70 -10.79
N ASN A 32 9.57 4.47 -11.83
CA ASN A 32 10.17 3.18 -12.11
C ASN A 32 11.30 2.84 -11.12
N ALA A 33 11.86 1.64 -11.22
CA ALA A 33 12.91 1.17 -10.30
C ALA A 33 14.20 2.02 -10.34
N GLN A 34 14.39 2.81 -11.39
CA GLN A 34 15.51 3.74 -11.58
C GLN A 34 15.23 5.13 -11.00
N GLY A 35 14.02 5.37 -10.48
CA GLY A 35 13.59 6.65 -9.93
C GLY A 35 13.07 7.63 -10.99
N GLU A 36 12.85 7.16 -12.23
CA GLU A 36 12.26 8.00 -13.27
C GLU A 36 10.74 8.06 -13.08
N PRO A 37 10.14 9.27 -13.11
CA PRO A 37 8.71 9.42 -12.86
C PRO A 37 7.85 8.78 -13.95
N ILE A 38 6.75 8.14 -13.54
CA ILE A 38 5.75 7.62 -14.47
C ILE A 38 4.91 8.78 -15.00
N THR A 39 5.14 9.16 -16.26
CA THR A 39 4.49 10.31 -16.90
C THR A 39 3.06 10.02 -17.36
N ASP A 40 2.81 8.81 -17.86
CA ASP A 40 1.48 8.38 -18.33
C ASP A 40 1.06 7.04 -17.69
N PRO A 41 0.49 7.09 -16.46
CA PRO A 41 0.00 5.88 -15.78
C PRO A 41 -1.10 5.14 -16.54
N MET A 42 -1.85 5.83 -17.42
CA MET A 42 -2.91 5.20 -18.21
C MET A 42 -2.31 4.32 -19.30
N ARG A 43 -1.30 4.81 -20.02
CA ARG A 43 -0.60 4.02 -21.04
C ARG A 43 -0.01 2.75 -20.45
N VAL A 44 0.70 2.87 -19.31
CA VAL A 44 1.26 1.73 -18.59
C VAL A 44 0.18 0.68 -18.28
N LEU A 45 -0.98 1.13 -17.79
CA LEU A 45 -2.11 0.27 -17.48
C LEU A 45 -2.73 -0.41 -18.72
N VAL A 46 -2.93 0.33 -19.80
CA VAL A 46 -3.52 -0.23 -21.03
C VAL A 46 -2.55 -1.21 -21.71
N ASP A 47 -1.25 -0.94 -21.66
CA ASP A 47 -0.24 -1.81 -22.25
C ASP A 47 -0.15 -3.16 -21.52
N ILE A 48 -0.24 -3.19 -20.19
CA ILE A 48 -0.22 -4.45 -19.44
C ILE A 48 -1.46 -5.33 -19.71
N PHE A 49 -2.62 -4.73 -19.99
CA PHE A 49 -3.84 -5.48 -20.32
C PHE A 49 -3.81 -6.20 -21.68
N LYS A 50 -2.89 -5.81 -22.57
CA LYS A 50 -2.65 -6.50 -23.85
C LYS A 50 -1.98 -7.86 -23.65
N TYR A 51 -1.37 -8.11 -22.48
CA TYR A 51 -0.73 -9.36 -22.18
C TYR A 51 -1.72 -10.41 -21.65
N ASP A 52 -1.61 -11.63 -22.16
CA ASP A 52 -2.53 -12.74 -21.90
C ASP A 52 -2.35 -13.40 -20.52
N PHE A 53 -1.24 -13.14 -19.82
CA PHE A 53 -0.98 -13.74 -18.52
C PHE A 53 -1.84 -13.15 -17.39
N THR A 54 -2.58 -12.06 -17.65
CA THR A 54 -3.34 -11.35 -16.62
C THR A 54 -4.75 -11.94 -16.47
N SER A 55 -4.98 -12.61 -15.35
CA SER A 55 -6.31 -13.04 -14.90
C SER A 55 -7.23 -11.85 -14.63
N VAL A 56 -8.54 -12.10 -14.55
CA VAL A 56 -9.54 -11.08 -14.19
C VAL A 56 -9.23 -10.43 -12.84
N GLU A 57 -8.74 -11.20 -11.88
CA GLU A 57 -8.38 -10.71 -10.54
C GLU A 57 -7.19 -9.75 -10.59
N GLU A 58 -6.16 -10.08 -11.38
CA GLU A 58 -4.97 -9.23 -11.56
C GLU A 58 -5.34 -7.94 -12.31
N ARG A 59 -6.20 -8.03 -13.32
CA ARG A 59 -6.75 -6.86 -14.02
C ARG A 59 -7.53 -5.95 -13.09
N LEU A 60 -8.40 -6.51 -12.24
CA LEU A 60 -9.12 -5.76 -11.21
C LEU A 60 -8.19 -5.11 -10.19
N ARG A 61 -7.15 -5.81 -9.75
CA ARG A 61 -6.15 -5.27 -8.80
C ARG A 61 -5.46 -4.02 -9.37
N LEU A 62 -5.03 -4.07 -10.62
CA LEU A 62 -4.45 -2.93 -11.33
C LEU A 62 -5.44 -1.77 -11.49
N LEU A 63 -6.70 -2.06 -11.80
CA LEU A 63 -7.75 -1.03 -11.87
C LEU A 63 -7.99 -0.35 -10.52
N PHE A 64 -7.96 -1.08 -9.40
CA PHE A 64 -8.09 -0.48 -8.06
C PHE A 64 -6.89 0.40 -7.74
N ILE A 65 -5.67 -0.06 -8.02
CA ILE A 65 -4.45 0.76 -7.86
C ILE A 65 -4.59 2.05 -8.67
N PHE A 66 -4.96 1.93 -9.95
CA PHE A 66 -5.16 3.07 -10.84
C PHE A 66 -6.20 4.07 -10.31
N THR A 67 -7.33 3.56 -9.81
CA THR A 67 -8.42 4.36 -9.22
C THR A 67 -7.92 5.16 -8.02
N LEU A 68 -7.12 4.55 -7.15
CA LEU A 68 -6.57 5.22 -5.97
C LEU A 68 -5.54 6.29 -6.34
N ILE A 69 -4.64 6.02 -7.30
CA ILE A 69 -3.59 6.99 -7.69
C ILE A 69 -4.14 8.18 -8.47
N LYS A 70 -5.18 7.96 -9.30
CA LYS A 70 -5.86 9.01 -10.07
C LYS A 70 -6.82 9.85 -9.24
N GLU A 71 -7.06 9.47 -7.98
CA GLU A 71 -7.95 10.18 -7.07
C GLU A 71 -9.42 10.12 -7.48
N GLY A 72 -9.81 9.02 -8.11
CA GLY A 72 -11.15 8.83 -8.66
C GLY A 72 -11.35 9.41 -10.07
N PHE A 73 -12.46 9.01 -10.70
CA PHE A 73 -12.85 9.43 -12.05
C PHE A 73 -14.34 9.13 -12.32
N GLU A 74 -14.84 9.57 -13.48
CA GLU A 74 -16.23 9.35 -13.88
C GLU A 74 -16.55 7.88 -14.22
N GLU A 75 -17.79 7.45 -13.98
CA GLU A 75 -18.26 6.10 -14.30
C GLU A 75 -18.08 5.75 -15.78
N ALA A 76 -18.28 6.71 -16.69
CA ALA A 76 -18.04 6.50 -18.13
C ALA A 76 -16.58 6.16 -18.46
N HIS A 77 -15.64 6.65 -17.66
CA HIS A 77 -14.23 6.30 -17.80
C HIS A 77 -13.94 4.91 -17.22
N LEU A 78 -14.60 4.54 -16.11
CA LEU A 78 -14.55 3.18 -15.59
C LEU A 78 -15.04 2.15 -16.62
N ASP A 79 -16.14 2.45 -17.31
CA ASP A 79 -16.68 1.57 -18.36
C ASP A 79 -15.65 1.30 -19.46
N LYS A 80 -14.98 2.35 -19.95
CA LYS A 80 -13.92 2.22 -20.96
C LYS A 80 -12.74 1.39 -20.45
N LEU A 81 -12.34 1.62 -19.20
CA LEU A 81 -11.25 0.87 -18.57
C LEU A 81 -11.58 -0.61 -18.41
N LEU A 82 -12.79 -0.94 -18.00
CA LEU A 82 -13.27 -2.32 -17.89
C LEU A 82 -13.31 -2.99 -19.26
N ASP A 83 -13.80 -2.29 -20.29
CA ASP A 83 -13.81 -2.79 -21.67
C ASP A 83 -12.38 -3.03 -22.18
N CYS A 84 -11.44 -2.08 -21.97
CA CYS A 84 -10.02 -2.24 -22.31
C CYS A 84 -9.35 -3.39 -21.55
N ALA A 85 -9.72 -3.58 -20.29
CA ALA A 85 -9.22 -4.66 -19.47
C ALA A 85 -9.91 -6.00 -19.77
N GLN A 86 -10.93 -6.05 -20.63
CA GLN A 86 -11.75 -7.24 -20.86
C GLN A 86 -12.39 -7.79 -19.57
N VAL A 87 -12.77 -6.89 -18.65
CA VAL A 87 -13.42 -7.22 -17.38
C VAL A 87 -14.90 -6.89 -17.46
N SER A 88 -15.75 -7.82 -17.01
CA SER A 88 -17.20 -7.63 -16.99
C SER A 88 -17.62 -6.42 -16.15
N ARG A 89 -18.60 -5.66 -16.62
CA ARG A 89 -19.21 -4.53 -15.88
C ARG A 89 -19.94 -4.98 -14.61
N SER A 90 -20.20 -6.28 -14.45
CA SER A 90 -20.72 -6.85 -13.19
C SER A 90 -19.80 -6.62 -11.99
N PHE A 91 -18.51 -6.26 -12.20
CA PHE A 91 -17.56 -5.96 -11.14
C PHE A 91 -17.60 -4.50 -10.65
N LYS A 92 -18.39 -3.61 -11.28
CA LYS A 92 -18.59 -2.22 -10.81
C LYS A 92 -18.91 -2.09 -9.31
N PRO A 93 -19.73 -2.96 -8.68
CA PRO A 93 -19.98 -2.89 -7.24
C PRO A 93 -18.72 -2.96 -6.38
N LEU A 94 -17.63 -3.59 -6.85
CA LEU A 94 -16.38 -3.61 -6.09
C LEU A 94 -15.75 -2.22 -5.95
N PHE A 95 -15.89 -1.35 -6.96
CA PHE A 95 -15.42 0.04 -6.90
C PHE A 95 -16.30 0.89 -5.97
N ALA A 96 -17.60 0.57 -5.91
CA ALA A 96 -18.49 1.16 -4.90
C ALA A 96 -18.09 0.72 -3.48
N SER A 97 -17.81 -0.58 -3.28
CA SER A 97 -17.29 -1.11 -2.01
C SER A 97 -15.99 -0.44 -1.60
N LEU A 98 -15.05 -0.25 -2.54
CA LEU A 98 -13.82 0.50 -2.29
C LEU A 98 -14.13 1.93 -1.86
N SER A 99 -15.07 2.61 -2.52
CA SER A 99 -15.50 3.96 -2.12
C SER A 99 -16.04 4.00 -0.69
N PHE A 100 -16.83 3.00 -0.27
CA PHE A 100 -17.30 2.90 1.12
C PHE A 100 -16.17 2.68 2.12
N ILE A 101 -15.21 1.79 1.81
CA ILE A 101 -14.03 1.55 2.65
C ILE A 101 -13.19 2.82 2.79
N MET A 102 -13.02 3.56 1.70
CA MET A 102 -12.31 4.83 1.69
C MET A 102 -13.13 5.98 2.27
N HIS A 103 -14.39 5.74 2.65
CA HIS A 103 -15.33 6.78 3.06
C HIS A 103 -15.38 7.97 2.10
N SER A 104 -15.29 7.68 0.79
CA SER A 104 -15.19 8.73 -0.22
C SER A 104 -15.56 8.22 -1.60
N GLN A 105 -16.26 9.05 -2.37
CA GLN A 105 -16.72 8.70 -3.71
C GLN A 105 -15.55 8.71 -4.71
N LEU A 106 -15.02 7.52 -5.02
CA LEU A 106 -13.97 7.33 -6.02
C LEU A 106 -14.50 7.33 -7.44
N ILE A 107 -15.70 6.80 -7.64
CA ILE A 107 -16.33 6.77 -8.97
C ILE A 107 -17.53 7.72 -8.96
N GLN A 108 -17.42 8.78 -9.75
CA GLN A 108 -18.49 9.75 -9.91
C GLN A 108 -19.49 9.26 -10.95
N SER A 109 -20.71 9.00 -10.52
CA SER A 109 -21.81 8.58 -11.36
C SER A 109 -22.85 9.68 -11.49
N ASN A 110 -23.35 9.95 -12.69
CA ASN A 110 -24.48 10.85 -12.87
C ASN A 110 -25.75 10.22 -12.27
N PRO A 111 -26.61 10.99 -11.59
CA PRO A 111 -27.88 10.48 -11.11
C PRO A 111 -28.73 10.06 -12.31
N VAL A 112 -29.19 8.81 -12.29
CA VAL A 112 -30.06 8.29 -13.34
C VAL A 112 -31.48 8.74 -13.03
N THR A 113 -32.05 9.60 -13.88
CA THR A 113 -33.49 9.88 -13.85
C THR A 113 -34.22 8.57 -14.07
N ILE A 114 -35.08 8.16 -13.15
CA ILE A 114 -35.88 6.93 -13.25
C ILE A 114 -36.60 6.96 -14.59
N SER A 115 -36.20 6.09 -15.54
CA SER A 115 -36.94 5.91 -16.77
C SER A 115 -38.25 5.18 -16.47
N LEU A 116 -39.34 5.68 -17.08
CA LEU A 116 -40.70 5.15 -16.96
C LEU A 116 -40.78 3.63 -17.23
N PRO A 117 -41.76 2.92 -16.65
CA PRO A 117 -41.92 1.48 -16.84
C PRO A 117 -42.18 1.17 -18.32
N GLY A 118 -41.23 0.53 -19.01
CA GLY A 118 -41.37 0.13 -20.41
C GLY A 118 -40.08 -0.06 -21.20
N GLN A 119 -38.92 0.41 -20.73
CA GLN A 119 -37.65 0.15 -21.41
C GLN A 119 -36.99 -1.14 -20.91
N THR A 120 -37.07 -2.20 -21.73
CA THR A 120 -36.49 -3.53 -21.45
C THR A 120 -34.99 -3.64 -21.76
N ASN A 121 -34.37 -2.57 -22.29
CA ASN A 121 -32.93 -2.50 -22.61
C ASN A 121 -32.18 -1.56 -21.65
N ILE A 122 -32.20 -1.87 -20.37
CA ILE A 122 -31.42 -1.13 -19.36
C ILE A 122 -29.99 -1.69 -19.34
N PRO A 123 -28.94 -0.89 -19.57
CA PRO A 123 -27.56 -1.34 -19.43
C PRO A 123 -27.33 -1.94 -18.05
N GLN A 124 -26.75 -3.15 -18.03
CA GLN A 124 -26.31 -3.85 -16.82
C GLN A 124 -25.52 -2.91 -15.89
N TYR A 125 -25.97 -2.82 -14.64
CA TYR A 125 -25.30 -2.17 -13.50
C TYR A 125 -24.77 -0.74 -13.73
N GLN A 126 -25.57 0.25 -13.30
CA GLN A 126 -25.18 1.66 -13.21
C GLN A 126 -24.96 2.05 -11.74
N LEU A 127 -23.79 2.60 -11.41
CA LEU A 127 -23.47 3.06 -10.06
C LEU A 127 -24.35 4.23 -9.63
N GLY A 128 -24.83 5.03 -10.58
CA GLY A 128 -25.77 6.13 -10.35
C GLY A 128 -27.11 5.74 -9.72
N ARG A 129 -27.44 4.44 -9.64
CA ARG A 129 -28.62 3.94 -8.90
C ARG A 129 -28.33 3.67 -7.42
N CYS A 130 -27.06 3.61 -7.03
CA CYS A 130 -26.67 3.41 -5.63
C CYS A 130 -26.72 4.74 -4.87
N VAL A 131 -27.88 5.05 -4.29
CA VAL A 131 -28.09 6.29 -3.51
C VAL A 131 -27.10 6.41 -2.34
N SER A 132 -26.71 5.28 -1.73
CA SER A 132 -25.69 5.29 -0.67
C SER A 132 -24.33 5.77 -1.14
N LEU A 133 -23.95 5.49 -2.39
CA LEU A 133 -22.69 5.97 -2.97
C LEU A 133 -22.72 7.49 -3.21
N GLN A 134 -23.88 8.03 -3.59
CA GLN A 134 -24.08 9.47 -3.81
C GLN A 134 -24.02 10.30 -2.52
N ARG A 135 -24.18 9.67 -1.35
CA ARG A 135 -24.07 10.32 -0.04
C ARG A 135 -22.62 10.45 0.43
N LEU A 136 -21.67 9.78 -0.21
CA LEU A 136 -20.26 9.89 0.16
C LEU A 136 -19.70 11.24 -0.31
N PRO A 137 -18.78 11.84 0.47
CA PRO A 137 -18.09 13.04 0.05
C PRO A 137 -17.22 12.77 -1.19
N PRO A 138 -17.07 13.74 -2.11
CA PRO A 138 -16.14 13.63 -3.24
C PRO A 138 -14.71 13.31 -2.79
N PHE A 139 -13.96 12.56 -3.58
CA PHE A 139 -12.58 12.19 -3.22
C PHE A 139 -11.66 13.38 -2.99
N SER A 140 -11.78 14.43 -3.78
CA SER A 140 -11.05 15.69 -3.55
C SER A 140 -11.30 16.33 -2.18
N SER A 141 -12.47 16.10 -1.58
CA SER A 141 -12.85 16.68 -0.29
C SER A 141 -12.23 15.95 0.91
N VAL A 142 -12.00 14.64 0.82
CA VAL A 142 -11.38 13.82 1.89
C VAL A 142 -9.92 13.46 1.57
N SER A 143 -9.50 13.78 0.34
CA SER A 143 -8.23 13.47 -0.30
C SER A 143 -7.03 13.73 0.59
N LYS A 144 -6.91 14.88 1.25
CA LYS A 144 -5.65 15.25 1.93
C LYS A 144 -5.25 14.29 3.04
N THR A 145 -6.22 13.79 3.82
CA THR A 145 -5.98 12.87 4.93
C THR A 145 -5.68 11.47 4.41
N ILE A 146 -6.53 11.01 3.49
CA ILE A 146 -6.51 9.66 2.93
C ILE A 146 -5.28 9.47 2.03
N GLN A 147 -4.96 10.41 1.16
CA GLN A 147 -3.80 10.34 0.25
C GLN A 147 -2.44 10.29 0.94
N THR A 148 -2.36 10.43 2.26
CA THR A 148 -1.10 10.32 2.99
C THR A 148 -0.49 8.91 2.91
N TYR A 149 -1.28 7.86 2.67
CA TYR A 149 -0.76 6.48 2.59
C TYR A 149 -0.16 6.10 1.22
N LEU A 150 -0.44 6.87 0.16
CA LEU A 150 0.04 6.56 -1.19
C LEU A 150 1.48 7.10 -1.38
N PRO A 151 2.47 6.25 -1.71
CA PRO A 151 3.85 6.70 -1.92
C PRO A 151 3.99 7.75 -3.02
N VAL A 152 3.26 7.61 -4.14
CA VAL A 152 3.24 8.58 -5.26
C VAL A 152 2.93 10.02 -4.84
N LYS A 153 2.30 10.22 -3.68
CA LYS A 153 1.99 11.56 -3.14
C LYS A 153 3.17 12.21 -2.42
N LYS A 154 4.30 11.52 -2.27
CA LYS A 154 5.56 12.00 -1.66
C LYS A 154 5.37 12.60 -0.25
N LYS A 155 4.39 12.09 0.50
CA LYS A 155 4.10 12.46 1.89
C LYS A 155 4.61 11.44 2.91
N ARG A 156 5.25 10.38 2.44
CA ARG A 156 5.74 9.25 3.23
C ARG A 156 7.25 9.29 3.35
N VAL A 157 7.78 8.57 4.34
CA VAL A 157 9.22 8.36 4.46
C VAL A 157 9.69 7.58 3.24
N ASP A 158 10.67 8.12 2.51
CA ASP A 158 11.32 7.36 1.45
C ASP A 158 12.27 6.32 2.05
N ARG A 159 12.06 5.07 1.65
CA ARG A 159 12.78 3.89 2.15
C ARG A 159 13.53 3.16 1.04
N VAL A 160 13.32 3.56 -0.21
CA VAL A 160 13.94 2.91 -1.36
C VAL A 160 15.43 3.24 -1.33
N ASN A 161 16.27 2.22 -1.46
CA ASN A 161 17.71 2.37 -1.49
C ASN A 161 18.34 1.34 -2.45
N VAL A 162 19.66 1.40 -2.61
CA VAL A 162 20.41 0.55 -3.56
C VAL A 162 20.24 -0.96 -3.30
N SER A 163 19.95 -1.36 -2.06
CA SER A 163 19.73 -2.78 -1.70
C SER A 163 18.27 -3.24 -1.82
N SER A 164 17.35 -2.33 -2.18
CA SER A 164 15.94 -2.66 -2.38
C SER A 164 15.75 -3.47 -3.65
N TYR A 165 14.93 -4.53 -3.58
CA TYR A 165 14.51 -5.26 -4.77
C TYR A 165 13.59 -4.38 -5.63
N THR A 166 13.83 -4.36 -6.94
CA THR A 166 13.11 -3.52 -7.91
C THR A 166 11.59 -3.75 -7.90
N LEU A 167 11.18 -5.01 -7.68
CA LEU A 167 9.79 -5.46 -7.65
C LEU A 167 9.18 -5.46 -6.24
N SER A 168 9.86 -4.89 -5.25
CA SER A 168 9.41 -4.85 -3.84
C SER A 168 9.82 -3.55 -3.15
N ARG A 169 9.51 -2.42 -3.78
CA ARG A 169 9.85 -1.06 -3.32
C ARG A 169 8.80 -0.51 -2.35
N TRP A 170 7.52 -0.82 -2.59
CA TRP A 170 6.42 -0.36 -1.77
C TRP A 170 6.53 -0.88 -0.34
N THR A 171 6.51 0.06 0.61
CA THR A 171 6.39 -0.25 2.03
C THR A 171 4.95 0.03 2.50
N PRO A 172 4.29 -0.91 3.18
CA PRO A 172 2.95 -0.70 3.74
C PRO A 172 2.89 0.50 4.69
N TYR A 173 1.80 1.29 4.63
CA TYR A 173 1.64 2.48 5.47
C TYR A 173 1.59 2.18 6.97
N ILE A 174 1.16 0.97 7.35
CA ILE A 174 1.16 0.54 8.75
C ILE A 174 2.55 0.62 9.39
N LEU A 175 3.64 0.45 8.62
CA LEU A 175 4.99 0.60 9.17
C LEU A 175 5.29 2.05 9.57
N ASP A 176 4.87 3.02 8.77
CA ASP A 176 5.01 4.44 9.09
C ASP A 176 4.25 4.78 10.39
N ILE A 177 3.04 4.23 10.55
CA ILE A 177 2.24 4.38 11.77
C ILE A 177 2.97 3.77 12.97
N MET A 178 3.46 2.52 12.84
CA MET A 178 4.16 1.82 13.91
C MET A 178 5.40 2.59 14.38
N GLU A 179 6.23 3.07 13.46
CA GLU A 179 7.43 3.85 13.80
C GLU A 179 7.10 5.19 14.46
N GLN A 180 6.08 5.90 13.96
CA GLN A 180 5.62 7.15 14.58
C GLN A 180 5.04 6.92 15.97
N ALA A 181 4.29 5.84 16.17
CA ALA A 181 3.72 5.45 17.47
C ALA A 181 4.82 5.16 18.50
N ILE A 182 5.80 4.32 18.14
CA ILE A 182 6.92 3.96 19.02
C ILE A 182 7.80 5.18 19.32
N SER A 183 7.94 6.09 18.37
CA SER A 183 8.70 7.34 18.56
C SER A 183 7.92 8.42 19.33
N GLY A 184 6.66 8.18 19.70
CA GLY A 184 5.79 9.18 20.35
C GLY A 184 5.40 10.37 19.46
N LYS A 185 5.59 10.25 18.14
CA LYS A 185 5.36 11.31 17.14
C LYS A 185 4.09 11.09 16.31
N LEU A 186 3.28 10.10 16.66
CA LEU A 186 2.04 9.81 15.95
C LEU A 186 1.07 11.00 16.08
N ASP A 187 0.47 11.36 14.95
CA ASP A 187 -0.45 12.48 14.86
C ASP A 187 -1.72 12.22 15.68
N LYS A 188 -1.82 12.90 16.82
CA LYS A 188 -2.93 12.79 17.77
C LYS A 188 -4.27 13.30 17.22
N SER A 189 -4.25 14.14 16.19
CA SER A 189 -5.49 14.63 15.55
C SER A 189 -6.17 13.53 14.74
N ARG A 190 -5.38 12.63 14.14
CA ARG A 190 -5.87 11.47 13.36
C ARG A 190 -6.02 10.22 14.21
N PHE A 191 -5.08 10.00 15.13
CA PHE A 191 -5.02 8.84 16.01
C PHE A 191 -5.26 9.26 17.47
N GLY A 192 -6.47 9.76 17.73
CA GLY A 192 -6.88 10.18 19.07
C GLY A 192 -7.02 9.01 20.04
N PHE A 193 -6.79 9.28 21.33
CA PHE A 193 -7.05 8.31 22.40
C PHE A 193 -8.48 8.44 22.89
N VAL A 194 -9.18 7.31 23.03
CA VAL A 194 -10.46 7.27 23.73
C VAL A 194 -10.17 7.25 25.23
N VAL A 195 -10.42 8.36 25.92
CA VAL A 195 -10.33 8.41 27.38
C VAL A 195 -11.72 8.14 27.96
N ALA A 196 -11.84 7.08 28.76
CA ALA A 196 -13.09 6.78 29.45
C ALA A 196 -13.44 7.92 30.43
N LYS A 197 -14.69 8.38 30.36
CA LYS A 197 -15.21 9.48 31.19
C LYS A 197 -15.08 9.08 32.67
N GLY A 198 -14.19 9.74 33.41
CA GLY A 198 -13.99 9.52 34.86
C GLY A 198 -12.57 9.17 35.30
N ILE A 199 -11.64 8.86 34.38
CA ILE A 199 -10.23 8.66 34.73
C ILE A 199 -9.49 9.99 34.54
N LYS A 200 -9.20 10.68 35.64
CA LYS A 200 -8.52 11.98 35.62
C LYS A 200 -7.00 11.88 35.40
N ASP A 201 -6.38 10.73 35.64
CA ASP A 201 -4.95 10.55 35.40
C ASP A 201 -4.67 9.10 34.99
N VAL A 202 -4.48 8.85 33.69
CA VAL A 202 -3.76 7.65 33.24
C VAL A 202 -2.28 8.05 33.20
N CYS A 203 -1.61 7.88 34.34
CA CYS A 203 -0.15 7.98 34.39
C CYS A 203 0.44 6.92 33.45
N GLY A 204 1.06 7.35 32.35
CA GLY A 204 1.74 6.45 31.40
C GLY A 204 1.50 6.71 29.91
N LEU A 205 0.53 7.53 29.51
CA LEU A 205 0.35 7.93 28.11
C LEU A 205 0.46 9.44 27.96
N GLY A 206 1.70 9.90 27.81
CA GLY A 206 2.01 11.27 27.39
C GLY A 206 2.35 12.19 28.55
N ASN A 207 3.61 12.13 28.98
CA ASN A 207 4.50 13.28 29.03
C ASN A 207 5.95 12.76 29.09
N ALA A 208 6.87 13.56 28.54
CA ALA A 208 8.23 13.19 28.18
C ALA A 208 8.97 12.30 29.20
N VAL A 209 9.56 11.21 28.72
CA VAL A 209 10.77 10.66 29.35
C VAL A 209 11.94 11.38 28.70
N ASP A 210 12.54 12.29 29.45
CA ASP A 210 13.88 12.80 29.17
C ASP A 210 14.84 11.62 29.12
N THR A 211 15.29 11.25 27.92
CA THR A 211 16.35 10.25 27.74
C THR A 211 17.70 10.93 27.74
N SER A 212 18.09 11.48 28.89
CA SER A 212 19.50 11.55 29.25
C SER A 212 19.94 10.16 29.74
N SER A 213 20.19 9.25 28.80
CA SER A 213 21.08 8.12 29.08
C SER A 213 21.69 7.63 27.78
N LYS A 214 23.01 7.79 27.69
CA LYS A 214 23.84 7.15 26.66
C LYS A 214 23.69 5.62 26.79
N ASP A 215 23.82 4.95 25.65
CA ASP A 215 23.92 3.48 25.52
C ASP A 215 22.61 2.70 25.48
N PHE A 216 21.80 2.94 24.44
CA PHE A 216 20.85 1.93 23.95
C PHE A 216 21.38 1.30 22.65
N LYS A 217 22.09 0.17 22.77
CA LYS A 217 22.44 -0.67 21.61
C LYS A 217 21.19 -1.41 21.15
N LYS A 218 20.64 -0.97 20.01
CA LYS A 218 19.47 -1.55 19.35
C LYS A 218 19.72 -3.03 19.00
N PRO A 219 18.80 -3.98 19.25
CA PRO A 219 18.88 -5.30 18.65
C PRO A 219 18.63 -5.17 17.15
N SER A 220 19.68 -5.40 16.36
CA SER A 220 19.61 -5.43 14.90
C SER A 220 19.01 -6.76 14.46
N ALA A 221 17.80 -6.73 13.92
CA ALA A 221 17.27 -7.80 13.06
C ALA A 221 17.33 -7.31 11.61
N ARG A 222 18.56 -7.09 11.12
CA ARG A 222 18.83 -6.87 9.69
C ARG A 222 19.18 -8.22 9.10
N PHE A 223 18.36 -8.73 8.19
CA PHE A 223 18.70 -9.90 7.40
C PHE A 223 19.89 -9.54 6.51
N HIS A 224 21.09 -9.85 6.98
CA HIS A 224 22.29 -9.90 6.17
C HIS A 224 22.42 -11.32 5.62
N ALA A 225 22.37 -11.48 4.30
CA ALA A 225 22.83 -12.70 3.66
C ALA A 225 24.33 -12.84 3.96
N SER A 226 24.69 -13.64 4.95
CA SER A 226 26.09 -13.86 5.33
C SER A 226 26.54 -15.22 4.81
N GLY A 227 27.14 -15.18 3.62
CA GLY A 227 28.13 -16.18 3.21
C GLY A 227 29.51 -15.71 3.64
N VAL A 228 30.41 -16.69 3.78
CA VAL A 228 31.84 -16.61 4.16
C VAL A 228 32.13 -16.86 5.65
N LEU A 229 32.49 -18.11 5.92
CA LEU A 229 33.20 -18.57 7.11
C LEU A 229 34.56 -17.88 7.23
N SER A 230 34.86 -17.33 8.41
CA SER A 230 36.24 -17.08 8.83
C SER A 230 36.44 -17.49 10.28
N SER A 231 37.49 -18.27 10.47
CA SER A 231 37.94 -18.99 11.65
C SER A 231 38.22 -18.11 12.86
N ARG A 232 37.78 -18.58 14.04
CA ARG A 232 38.06 -18.01 15.36
C ARG A 232 39.39 -18.57 15.92
N PRO A 233 40.28 -17.77 16.52
CA PRO A 233 41.29 -18.29 17.44
C PRO A 233 40.81 -18.19 18.90
N SER A 234 41.15 -19.22 19.68
CA SER A 234 40.88 -19.43 21.11
C SER A 234 41.64 -18.43 22.00
N PRO A 235 41.15 -18.07 23.20
CA PRO A 235 41.89 -17.22 24.12
C PRO A 235 42.85 -18.02 25.00
N SER A 236 44.09 -17.55 25.08
CA SER A 236 45.15 -18.00 25.98
C SER A 236 44.90 -17.56 27.42
N LEU A 237 45.07 -18.49 28.37
CA LEU A 237 45.14 -18.24 29.82
C LEU A 237 46.27 -17.25 30.16
N LYS A 238 46.01 -16.30 31.07
CA LYS A 238 47.04 -15.53 31.77
C LYS A 238 46.92 -15.78 33.28
N SER A 239 48.00 -16.33 33.82
CA SER A 239 48.26 -16.56 35.24
C SER A 239 48.41 -15.25 36.01
N SER A 240 47.77 -15.19 37.17
CA SER A 240 47.88 -14.15 38.17
C SER A 240 49.09 -14.38 39.08
N SER A 241 49.92 -13.35 39.29
CA SER A 241 50.69 -13.04 40.50
C SER A 241 51.31 -11.65 40.30
N PRO A 242 51.24 -10.75 41.31
CA PRO A 242 52.37 -10.57 42.23
C PRO A 242 51.87 -10.36 43.69
N ILE A 243 52.66 -10.40 44.77
CA ILE A 243 53.76 -9.49 45.17
C ILE A 243 54.51 -10.12 46.37
N LEU A 244 55.82 -9.85 46.47
CA LEU A 244 56.72 -10.12 47.59
C LEU A 244 56.29 -9.44 48.91
N HIS A 245 56.19 -10.19 50.01
CA HIS A 245 57.08 -10.17 51.18
C HIS A 245 56.60 -11.18 52.22
#